data_AF-A0A3B4BIB6-F1
#
_entry.id   AF-A0A3B4BIB6-F1
#
_cell.length_a   1.000
_cell.length_b   1.000
_cell.length_c   1.000
_cell.angle_alpha   90.00
_cell.angle_beta   90.00
_cell.angle_gamma   90.00
#
_symmetry.space_group_name_H-M   'P 1'
#
loop_
_entity.id
_entity.type
_entity.pdbx_description
1 polymer ?
#
loop_
_entity_poly.entity_id
_entity_poly.type
_entity_poly.pdbx_seq_one_letter_code
_entity_poly.pdbx_strand_id
1 'polypeptide(L)'
;MSALDVQDFIQQNRAVAEQVETFRGYWESEKHWAARREFILRNKSDFSPDQQDQLISLSMVWANNVFIGCRYSEELLERVKEMAEGIVVEDAPVFKTRDEIMKKQQQRFISVLTFSLSILSI
;
A
#
# COMPACT_ATOMS: atom_id res chain seq x y z
N MET A 1 15.32 -32.91 6.89
CA MET A 1 14.32 -32.65 5.84
C MET A 1 14.55 -33.68 4.74
N SER A 2 13.60 -34.58 4.55
CA SER A 2 13.62 -35.58 3.49
C SER A 2 13.28 -34.94 2.14
N ALA A 3 13.60 -35.59 1.02
CA ALA A 3 13.21 -35.10 -0.31
C ALA A 3 11.68 -35.02 -0.48
N LEU A 4 10.92 -35.81 0.29
CA LEU A 4 9.45 -35.77 0.32
C LEU A 4 8.95 -34.49 0.99
N ASP A 5 9.56 -34.09 2.12
CA ASP A 5 9.19 -32.87 2.86
C ASP A 5 9.34 -31.60 1.98
N VAL A 6 10.38 -31.57 1.13
CA VAL A 6 10.62 -30.45 0.20
C VAL A 6 9.56 -30.41 -0.89
N GLN A 7 9.20 -31.57 -1.45
CA GLN A 7 8.19 -31.66 -2.50
C GLN A 7 6.81 -31.23 -2.00
N ASP A 8 6.44 -31.64 -0.78
CA ASP A 8 5.18 -31.27 -0.14
C ASP A 8 5.11 -29.76 0.10
N PHE A 9 6.21 -29.16 0.58
CA PHE A 9 6.29 -27.72 0.78
C PHE A 9 6.14 -26.93 -0.53
N ILE A 10 6.79 -27.38 -1.61
CA ILE A 10 6.65 -26.76 -2.94
C ILE A 10 5.20 -26.85 -3.42
N GLN A 11 4.57 -28.01 -3.27
CA GLN A 11 3.19 -28.22 -3.69
C GLN A 11 2.22 -27.33 -2.92
N GLN A 12 2.41 -27.20 -1.60
CA GLN A 12 1.61 -26.32 -0.76
C GLN A 12 1.75 -24.85 -1.17
N ASN A 13 2.98 -24.38 -1.40
CA ASN A 13 3.21 -23.00 -1.83
C ASN A 13 2.56 -22.70 -3.19
N ARG A 14 2.59 -23.68 -4.11
CA ARG A 14 1.92 -23.56 -5.40
C ARG A 14 0.40 -23.44 -5.25
N ALA A 15 -0.21 -24.31 -4.43
CA ALA A 15 -1.64 -24.26 -4.16
C ALA A 15 -2.06 -22.93 -3.52
N VAL A 16 -1.24 -22.39 -2.62
CA VAL A 16 -1.45 -21.07 -2.01
C VAL A 16 -1.41 -19.96 -3.07
N ALA A 17 -0.42 -19.98 -3.97
CA ALA A 17 -0.32 -18.99 -5.04
C ALA A 17 -1.54 -19.04 -5.98
N GLU A 18 -1.95 -20.25 -6.38
CA GLU A 18 -3.14 -20.45 -7.22
C GLU A 18 -4.43 -19.98 -6.52
N GLN A 19 -4.58 -20.23 -5.21
CA GLN A 19 -5.70 -19.71 -4.44
C GLN A 19 -5.73 -18.18 -4.45
N VAL A 20 -4.58 -17.51 -4.27
CA VAL A 20 -4.54 -16.04 -4.22
C VAL A 20 -4.98 -15.42 -5.55
N GLU A 21 -4.65 -16.03 -6.69
CA GLU A 21 -5.12 -15.56 -8.00
C GLU A 21 -6.66 -15.52 -8.13
N THR A 22 -7.39 -16.33 -7.34
CA THR A 22 -8.86 -16.28 -7.32
C THR A 22 -9.44 -15.01 -6.68
N PHE A 23 -8.64 -14.26 -5.91
CA PHE A 23 -9.10 -13.03 -5.25
C PHE A 23 -9.06 -11.80 -6.16
N ARG A 24 -8.52 -11.92 -7.37
CA ARG A 24 -8.45 -10.81 -8.34
C ARG A 24 -9.84 -10.39 -8.80
N GLY A 25 -10.16 -9.11 -8.65
CA GLY A 25 -11.37 -8.49 -9.20
C GLY A 25 -11.21 -8.16 -10.68
N TYR A 26 -12.30 -8.21 -11.44
CA TYR A 26 -12.27 -7.94 -12.89
C TYR A 26 -11.92 -6.49 -13.24
N TRP A 27 -12.16 -5.56 -12.32
CA TRP A 27 -11.93 -4.11 -12.49
C TRP A 27 -10.49 -3.68 -12.18
N GLU A 28 -9.64 -4.60 -11.73
CA GLU A 28 -8.27 -4.29 -11.34
C GLU A 28 -7.31 -4.29 -12.52
N SER A 29 -6.55 -3.21 -12.65
CA SER A 29 -5.40 -3.17 -13.55
C SER A 29 -4.29 -4.10 -13.04
N GLU A 30 -3.40 -4.52 -13.94
CA GLU A 30 -2.29 -5.40 -13.56
C GLU A 30 -1.38 -4.77 -12.50
N LYS A 31 -1.14 -3.45 -12.57
CA LYS A 31 -0.35 -2.73 -11.56
C LYS A 31 -1.01 -2.78 -10.18
N HIS A 32 -2.33 -2.60 -10.12
CA HIS A 32 -3.10 -2.68 -8.88
C HIS A 32 -3.07 -4.11 -8.33
N TRP A 33 -3.34 -5.10 -9.17
CA TRP A 33 -3.39 -6.50 -8.78
C TRP A 33 -2.02 -7.02 -8.31
N ALA A 34 -0.93 -6.70 -9.02
CA ALA A 34 0.40 -7.18 -8.67
C ALA A 34 0.80 -6.78 -7.24
N ALA A 35 0.59 -5.51 -6.87
CA ALA A 35 0.85 -5.02 -5.53
C ALA A 35 -0.10 -5.63 -4.49
N ARG A 36 -1.39 -5.75 -4.80
CA ARG A 36 -2.39 -6.33 -3.88
C ARG A 36 -2.14 -7.82 -3.64
N ARG A 37 -1.73 -8.56 -4.67
CA ARG A 37 -1.33 -9.97 -4.56
C ARG A 37 -0.15 -10.14 -3.61
N GLU A 38 0.87 -9.29 -3.73
CA GLU A 38 2.03 -9.31 -2.83
C GLU A 38 1.62 -9.03 -1.38
N PHE A 39 0.73 -8.06 -1.18
CA PHE A 39 0.14 -7.77 0.13
C PHE A 39 -0.55 -9.00 0.74
N ILE A 40 -1.38 -9.69 -0.04
CA ILE A 40 -2.08 -10.89 0.42
C ILE A 40 -1.10 -12.00 0.75
N LEU A 41 -0.14 -12.30 -0.14
CA LEU A 41 0.83 -13.38 0.06
C LEU A 41 1.69 -13.16 1.31
N ARG A 42 2.13 -11.92 1.55
CA ARG A 42 2.94 -11.54 2.71
C ARG A 42 2.21 -11.79 4.03
N ASN A 43 0.93 -11.44 4.09
CA ASN A 43 0.16 -11.46 5.34
C ASN A 43 -0.66 -12.76 5.51
N LYS A 44 -0.70 -13.65 4.52
CA LYS A 44 -1.57 -14.84 4.53
C LYS A 44 -1.32 -15.78 5.71
N SER A 45 -0.08 -15.87 6.22
CA SER A 45 0.26 -16.70 7.39
C SER A 45 -0.34 -16.18 8.70
N ASP A 46 -0.63 -14.89 8.77
CA ASP A 46 -1.01 -14.20 10.01
C ASP A 46 -2.54 -14.17 10.21
N PHE A 47 -3.28 -14.62 9.20
CA PHE A 47 -4.74 -14.67 9.20
C PHE A 47 -5.23 -16.12 9.17
N SER A 48 -6.20 -16.45 10.03
CA SER A 48 -6.86 -17.74 9.96
C SER A 48 -7.74 -17.82 8.70
N PRO A 49 -8.13 -19.04 8.25
CA PRO A 49 -9.07 -19.21 7.14
C PRO A 49 -10.38 -18.42 7.32
N ASP A 50 -10.89 -18.30 8.54
CA ASP A 50 -12.12 -17.56 8.84
C ASP A 50 -11.95 -16.03 8.71
N GLN A 51 -10.72 -15.53 8.75
CA GLN A 51 -10.37 -14.12 8.60
C GLN A 51 -9.91 -13.77 7.18
N GLN A 52 -10.08 -14.69 6.23
CA GLN A 52 -9.68 -14.49 4.83
C GLN A 52 -10.33 -13.25 4.21
N ASP A 53 -11.64 -13.06 4.42
CA ASP A 53 -12.36 -11.89 3.90
C ASP A 53 -11.85 -10.57 4.50
N GLN A 54 -11.39 -10.62 5.77
CA GLN A 54 -10.78 -9.47 6.43
C GLN A 54 -9.45 -9.11 5.77
N LEU A 55 -8.59 -10.10 5.49
CA LEU A 55 -7.32 -9.88 4.78
C LEU A 55 -7.55 -9.29 3.38
N ILE A 56 -8.51 -9.85 2.63
CA ILE A 56 -8.86 -9.37 1.28
C ILE A 56 -9.35 -7.91 1.37
N SER A 57 -10.18 -7.59 2.36
CA SER A 57 -10.68 -6.22 2.58
C SER A 57 -9.56 -5.24 2.92
N LEU A 58 -8.63 -5.61 3.81
CA LEU A 58 -7.47 -4.79 4.16
C LEU A 58 -6.55 -4.56 2.95
N SER A 59 -6.35 -5.58 2.12
CA SER A 59 -5.56 -5.45 0.89
C SER A 59 -6.18 -4.45 -0.09
N MET A 60 -7.51 -4.41 -0.19
CA MET A 60 -8.23 -3.43 -1.02
C MET A 60 -8.12 -2.02 -0.44
N VAL A 61 -8.26 -1.86 0.88
CA VAL A 61 -8.11 -0.56 1.56
C VAL A 61 -6.72 0.02 1.27
N TRP A 62 -5.68 -0.79 1.44
CA TRP A 62 -4.31 -0.40 1.15
C TRP A 62 -4.13 0.00 -0.32
N ALA A 63 -4.53 -0.87 -1.25
CA ALA A 63 -4.35 -0.61 -2.67
C ALA A 63 -5.18 0.61 -3.15
N ASN A 64 -6.40 0.78 -2.67
CA ASN A 64 -7.21 1.97 -2.97
C ASN A 64 -6.59 3.25 -2.42
N ASN A 65 -5.96 3.20 -1.24
CA ASN A 65 -5.24 4.34 -0.71
C ASN A 65 -4.02 4.69 -1.57
N VAL A 66 -3.22 3.69 -1.95
CA VAL A 66 -1.97 3.87 -2.70
C VAL A 66 -2.20 4.25 -4.17
N PHE A 67 -3.16 3.62 -4.85
CA PHE A 67 -3.35 3.78 -6.30
C PHE A 67 -4.47 4.74 -6.69
N ILE A 68 -5.44 4.99 -5.80
CA ILE A 68 -6.65 5.79 -6.09
C ILE A 68 -6.77 6.98 -5.13
N GLY A 69 -6.00 7.00 -4.05
CA GLY A 69 -6.01 8.10 -3.08
C GLY A 69 -7.25 8.09 -2.18
N CYS A 70 -7.93 6.95 -2.04
CA CYS A 70 -9.04 6.83 -1.09
C CYS A 70 -8.56 7.12 0.34
N ARG A 71 -9.42 7.79 1.12
CA ARG A 71 -9.14 8.17 2.51
C ARG A 71 -9.94 7.30 3.46
N TYR A 72 -9.30 6.90 4.54
CA TYR A 72 -9.85 6.10 5.62
C TYR A 72 -9.41 6.70 6.96
N SER A 73 -9.81 6.12 8.08
CA SER A 73 -9.31 6.55 9.39
C SER A 73 -7.79 6.39 9.46
N GLU A 74 -7.13 7.29 10.20
CA GLU A 74 -5.67 7.28 10.36
C GLU A 74 -5.19 5.94 10.96
N GLU A 75 -5.88 5.45 11.99
CA GLU A 75 -5.62 4.15 12.62
C GLU A 75 -5.63 2.98 11.61
N LEU A 76 -6.61 2.95 10.71
CA LEU A 76 -6.71 1.89 9.71
C LEU A 76 -5.57 1.99 8.69
N LEU A 77 -5.24 3.22 8.27
CA LEU A 77 -4.17 3.47 7.31
C LEU A 77 -2.80 3.13 7.87
N GLU A 78 -2.54 3.45 9.13
CA GLU A 78 -1.31 3.09 9.84
C GLU A 78 -1.15 1.57 9.88
N ARG A 79 -2.19 0.86 10.31
CA ARG A 79 -2.20 -0.61 10.33
C ARG A 79 -1.91 -1.23 8.97
N VAL A 80 -2.61 -0.82 7.91
CA VAL A 80 -2.39 -1.42 6.59
C VAL A 80 -1.03 -1.03 6.00
N LYS A 81 -0.45 0.09 6.40
CA LYS A 81 0.89 0.51 5.99
C LYS A 81 1.96 -0.37 6.64
N GLU A 82 1.81 -0.71 7.91
CA GLU A 82 2.68 -1.67 8.61
C GLU A 82 2.61 -3.06 7.96
N MET A 83 1.40 -3.54 7.64
CA MET A 83 1.20 -4.80 6.94
C MET A 83 1.85 -4.83 5.54
N ALA A 84 1.97 -3.66 4.90
CA ALA A 84 2.59 -3.50 3.58
C ALA A 84 4.10 -3.21 3.62
N GLU A 85 4.73 -3.21 4.79
CA GLU A 85 6.14 -2.87 4.91
C GLU A 85 7.00 -3.77 4.00
N GLY A 86 7.86 -3.16 3.18
CA GLY A 86 8.74 -3.87 2.25
C GLY A 86 8.12 -4.19 0.88
N ILE A 87 6.82 -3.94 0.67
CA ILE A 87 6.21 -4.03 -0.65
C ILE A 87 6.59 -2.79 -1.46
N VAL A 88 7.26 -2.99 -2.60
CA VAL A 88 7.70 -1.89 -3.46
C VAL A 88 6.66 -1.65 -4.54
N VAL A 89 6.00 -0.50 -4.48
CA VAL A 89 5.07 -0.05 -5.54
C VAL A 89 5.78 0.95 -6.44
N GLU A 90 6.12 0.53 -7.65
CA GLU A 90 6.66 1.41 -8.69
C GLU A 90 5.57 2.37 -9.20
N ASP A 91 5.95 3.63 -9.46
CA ASP A 91 5.09 4.68 -10.01
C ASP A 91 3.80 4.97 -9.22
N ALA A 92 3.83 4.83 -7.90
CA ALA A 92 2.68 5.16 -7.07
C ALA A 92 2.26 6.64 -7.29
N PRO A 93 0.99 6.91 -7.66
CA PRO A 93 0.53 8.27 -7.90
C PRO A 93 0.60 9.11 -6.62
N VAL A 94 1.13 10.33 -6.73
CA VAL A 94 1.23 11.26 -5.60
C VAL A 94 -0.06 12.07 -5.48
N PHE A 95 -0.95 11.64 -4.59
CA PHE A 95 -2.17 12.36 -4.28
C PHE A 95 -1.90 13.51 -3.31
N LYS A 96 -1.96 14.76 -3.80
CA LYS A 96 -1.90 15.96 -2.96
C LYS A 96 -3.30 16.47 -2.70
N THR A 97 -3.65 16.70 -1.45
CA THR A 97 -4.92 17.39 -1.13
C THR A 97 -4.82 18.87 -1.49
N ARG A 98 -5.97 19.51 -1.74
CA ARG A 98 -6.03 20.96 -1.94
C ARG A 98 -5.38 21.69 -0.77
N ASP A 99 -5.64 21.24 0.46
CA ASP A 99 -5.15 21.91 1.66
C ASP A 99 -3.63 21.76 1.83
N GLU A 100 -3.05 20.62 1.44
CA GLU A 100 -1.59 20.45 1.34
C GLU A 100 -0.97 21.37 0.27
N ILE A 101 -1.65 21.55 -0.87
CA ILE A 101 -1.21 22.47 -1.92
C ILE A 101 -1.23 23.91 -1.39
N MET A 102 -2.32 24.32 -0.73
CA MET A 102 -2.47 25.64 -0.11
C MET A 102 -1.41 25.89 0.97
N LYS A 103 -1.16 24.92 1.86
CA LYS A 103 -0.15 25.03 2.91
C LYS A 103 1.26 25.14 2.36
N LYS A 104 1.60 24.40 1.30
CA LYS A 104 2.89 24.53 0.59
C LYS A 104 3.05 25.89 -0.08
N GLN A 105 1.97 26.45 -0.65
CA GLN A 105 2.00 27.81 -1.22
C GLN A 105 2.22 28.87 -0.13
N GLN A 106 1.53 28.75 1.01
CA GLN A 106 1.72 29.65 2.15
C GLN A 106 3.16 29.59 2.70
N GLN A 107 3.73 28.39 2.86
CA GLN A 107 5.13 28.22 3.29
C GLN A 107 6.13 28.82 2.29
N ARG A 108 5.91 28.64 0.98
CA ARG A 108 6.73 29.28 -0.05
C ARG A 108 6.63 30.80 0.02
N PHE A 109 5.43 31.33 0.21
CA PHE A 109 5.21 32.77 0.34
C PHE A 109 5.94 33.35 1.55
N ILE A 110 5.85 32.70 2.71
CA ILE A 110 6.57 33.09 3.93
C ILE A 110 8.08 33.04 3.70
N SER A 111 8.60 31.99 3.08
CA SER A 111 10.03 31.83 2.77
C SER A 111 10.57 32.95 1.86
N VAL A 112 9.80 33.33 0.83
CA VAL A 112 10.16 34.44 -0.06
C VAL A 112 10.16 35.78 0.67
N LEU A 113 9.16 36.01 1.54
CA LEU A 113 9.10 37.21 2.37
C LEU A 113 10.27 37.31 3.36
N THR A 114 10.62 36.21 4.04
CA THR A 114 11.74 36.19 4.99
C THR A 114 13.08 36.42 4.29
N PHE A 115 13.26 35.84 3.09
CA PHE A 115 14.47 36.05 2.29
C PHE A 115 14.59 37.51 1.81
N SER A 116 13.48 38.10 1.36
CA SER A 116 13.47 39.49 0.89
C SER A 116 13.77 40.49 2.01
N LEU A 117 13.18 40.30 3.20
CA LEU A 117 13.46 41.15 4.38
C LEU A 117 14.91 41.05 4.86
N SER A 118 15.54 39.88 4.71
CA SER A 118 16.95 39.67 5.06
C SER A 118 17.90 40.42 4.13
N ILE A 119 17.55 40.55 2.85
CA ILE A 119 18.35 41.31 1.85
C ILE A 119 18.24 42.81 2.07
N LEU A 120 17.07 43.33 2.47
CA LEU A 120 16.88 44.76 2.75
C LEU A 120 17.52 45.24 4.07
N SER A 121 18.02 44.32 4.90
CA SER A 121 18.62 44.64 6.22
C SER A 121 20.16 44.64 6.20
N ILE A 122 20.78 44.57 5.02
CA ILE A 122 22.24 44.67 4.77
C ILE A 122 22.50 45.96 4.00
#